data_AF-A0A6P2ABN8-F1
#
_entry.id   AF-A0A6P2ABN8-F1
#
_cell.length_a   1.000
_cell.length_b   1.000
_cell.length_c   1.000
_cell.angle_alpha   90.00
_cell.angle_beta   90.00
_cell.angle_gamma   90.00
#
_symmetry.space_group_name_H-M   'P 1'
#
loop_
_entity.id
_entity.type
_entity.pdbx_description
1 polymer ?
#
loop_
_entity_poly.entity_id
_entity_poly.type
_entity_poly.pdbx_seq_one_letter_code
_entity_poly.pdbx_strand_id
1 'polypeptide(L)'
;MSPCLKIDKSDRQATLQTILSVSAFNIENFDFCLKALRSYEQGQADFSDYLIQKIAAKNGYTKLLTFAQKAPREKGFQGVF
;
A
#
# COMPACT_ATOMS: atom_id res chain seq x y z
N MET A 1 -14.23 -19.71 11.43
CA MET A 1 -12.86 -19.16 11.48
C MET A 1 -12.95 -17.72 11.94
N SER A 2 -12.46 -17.42 13.14
CA SER A 2 -12.35 -16.04 13.61
C SER A 2 -11.33 -15.30 12.74
N PRO A 3 -11.62 -14.11 12.19
CA PRO A 3 -10.63 -13.35 11.44
C PRO A 3 -9.56 -12.88 12.44
N CYS A 4 -8.39 -13.51 12.42
CA CYS A 4 -7.46 -13.49 13.55
C CYS A 4 -6.89 -12.10 13.88
N LEU A 5 -7.00 -11.10 13.00
CA LEU A 5 -6.55 -9.73 13.23
C LEU A 5 -7.52 -8.74 12.58
N LYS A 6 -8.63 -8.41 13.26
CA LYS A 6 -9.40 -7.20 12.93
C LYS A 6 -8.66 -6.00 13.50
N ILE A 7 -7.66 -5.50 12.76
CA ILE A 7 -7.03 -4.21 13.03
C ILE A 7 -7.72 -3.18 12.14
N ASP A 8 -8.14 -2.06 12.74
CA ASP A 8 -8.77 -0.99 12.00
C ASP A 8 -7.79 -0.32 11.03
N LYS A 9 -8.34 0.29 9.97
CA LYS A 9 -7.51 0.96 8.95
C LYS A 9 -6.68 2.09 9.58
N SER A 10 -7.28 2.85 10.50
CA SER A 10 -6.61 3.91 11.25
C SER A 10 -5.42 3.40 12.03
N ASP A 11 -5.56 2.26 12.71
CA ASP A 11 -4.50 1.68 13.54
C ASP A 11 -3.33 1.19 12.67
N ARG A 12 -3.64 0.59 11.51
CA ARG A 12 -2.60 0.23 10.52
C ARG A 12 -1.87 1.46 9.98
N GLN A 13 -2.60 2.54 9.66
CA GLN A 13 -2.02 3.80 9.18
C GLN A 13 -1.09 4.42 10.23
N ALA A 14 -1.56 4.54 11.48
CA ALA A 14 -0.78 5.08 12.58
C ALA A 14 0.48 4.23 12.87
N THR A 15 0.34 2.91 12.82
CA THR A 15 1.47 1.97 12.99
C THR A 15 2.51 2.16 11.89
N LEU A 16 2.09 2.21 10.62
CA LEU A 16 2.99 2.45 9.49
C LEU A 16 3.68 3.82 9.60
N GLN A 17 2.94 4.87 9.96
CA GLN A 17 3.51 6.20 10.18
C GLN A 17 4.56 6.19 11.29
N THR A 18 4.32 5.45 12.37
CA THR A 18 5.28 5.28 13.46
C THR A 18 6.54 4.57 12.97
N ILE A 19 6.40 3.42 12.30
CA ILE A 19 7.54 2.66 11.76
C ILE A 19 8.36 3.52 10.80
N LEU A 20 7.71 4.26 9.90
CA LEU A 20 8.39 5.11 8.92
C LEU A 20 9.03 6.38 9.53
N SER A 21 8.70 6.76 10.75
CA SER A 21 9.30 7.93 11.42
C SER A 21 10.44 7.58 12.39
N VAL A 22 10.61 6.29 12.71
CA VAL A 22 11.64 5.81 13.63
C VAL A 22 12.96 5.59 12.90
N SER A 23 14.03 6.25 13.36
CA SER A 23 15.38 6.13 12.78
C SER A 23 16.06 4.77 13.03
N ALA A 24 15.49 3.93 13.89
CA ALA A 24 16.02 2.59 14.16
C ALA A 24 15.82 1.61 12.99
N PHE A 25 14.94 1.91 12.03
CA PHE A 25 14.72 1.08 10.86
C PHE A 25 15.46 1.64 9.65
N ASN A 26 16.25 0.78 9.00
CA ASN A 26 16.72 1.06 7.64
C ASN A 26 15.69 0.50 6.64
N ILE A 27 15.00 1.38 5.92
CA ILE A 27 13.87 1.01 5.08
C ILE A 27 14.26 1.18 3.61
N GLU A 28 14.24 0.08 2.87
CA GLU A 28 14.44 0.09 1.43
C GLU A 28 13.34 0.92 0.75
N ASN A 29 13.69 1.69 -0.28
CA ASN A 29 12.73 2.44 -1.07
C ASN A 29 11.87 3.40 -0.23
N PHE A 30 12.44 3.99 0.83
CA PHE A 30 11.74 4.81 1.82
C PHE A 30 10.81 5.89 1.22
N ASP A 31 11.27 6.61 0.20
CA ASP A 31 10.45 7.61 -0.51
C ASP A 31 9.18 7.01 -1.13
N PHE A 32 9.25 5.77 -1.62
CA PHE A 32 8.10 5.06 -2.16
C PHE A 32 7.15 4.59 -1.05
N CYS A 33 7.69 4.18 0.11
CA CYS A 33 6.89 3.88 1.29
C CYS A 33 6.10 5.11 1.77
N LEU A 34 6.73 6.29 1.84
CA LEU A 34 6.04 7.54 2.20
C LEU A 34 4.95 7.91 1.18
N LYS A 35 5.24 7.79 -0.12
CA LYS A 35 4.26 8.05 -1.19
C LYS A 35 3.10 7.05 -1.15
N ALA A 36 3.38 5.78 -0.82
CA ALA A 36 2.37 4.74 -0.69
C ALA A 36 1.48 4.98 0.53
N LEU A 37 2.05 5.41 1.67
CA LEU A 37 1.29 5.72 2.88
C LEU A 37 0.26 6.84 2.62
N ARG A 38 0.68 7.91 1.93
CA ARG A 38 -0.24 9.00 1.54
C ARG A 38 -1.38 8.53 0.64
N SER A 39 -1.11 7.60 -0.28
CA SER A 39 -2.18 7.03 -1.13
C SER A 39 -3.09 6.07 -0.32
N TYR A 40 -2.51 5.30 0.60
CA TYR A 40 -3.26 4.39 1.49
C TYR A 40 -4.20 5.14 2.44
N GLU A 41 -3.80 6.31 2.91
CA GLU A 41 -4.65 7.19 3.72
C GLU A 41 -5.98 7.49 3.03
N GLN A 42 -5.94 7.74 1.72
CA GLN A 42 -7.08 8.26 0.95
C GLN A 42 -7.89 7.19 0.22
N GLY A 43 -7.26 6.09 -0.22
CA GLY A 43 -7.93 5.12 -1.07
C GLY A 43 -8.35 3.82 -0.38
N GLN A 44 -8.80 2.85 -1.18
CA GLN A 44 -9.51 1.67 -0.67
C GLN A 44 -8.66 0.39 -0.68
N ALA A 45 -7.56 0.37 -1.42
CA ALA A 45 -6.64 -0.76 -1.49
C ALA A 45 -5.76 -0.86 -0.23
N ASP A 46 -5.04 -1.97 -0.08
CA ASP A 46 -4.12 -2.12 1.05
C ASP A 46 -2.81 -1.36 0.79
N PHE A 47 -2.06 -1.04 1.86
CA PHE A 47 -0.80 -0.29 1.74
C PHE A 47 0.18 -0.94 0.75
N SER A 48 0.27 -2.26 0.75
CA SER A 48 1.14 -3.01 -0.16
C SER A 48 0.77 -2.82 -1.63
N ASP A 49 -0.52 -2.68 -1.95
CA ASP A 49 -0.95 -2.40 -3.32
C ASP A 49 -0.39 -1.05 -3.78
N TYR A 50 -0.53 -0.01 -2.97
CA TYR A 50 0.03 1.30 -3.29
C TYR A 50 1.55 1.29 -3.38
N LEU A 51 2.23 0.54 -2.52
CA LEU A 51 3.69 0.42 -2.58
C LEU A 51 4.14 -0.23 -3.89
N ILE A 52 3.52 -1.35 -4.28
CA ILE A 52 3.76 -2.01 -5.56
C ILE A 52 3.48 -1.03 -6.70
N GLN A 53 2.39 -0.27 -6.64
CA GLN A 53 2.07 0.76 -7.63
C GLN A 53 3.17 1.82 -7.76
N LYS A 54 3.71 2.34 -6.65
CA LYS A 54 4.76 3.37 -6.72
C LYS A 54 6.06 2.82 -7.30
N ILE A 55 6.42 1.59 -6.93
CA ILE A 55 7.61 0.91 -7.46
C ILE A 55 7.42 0.58 -8.95
N ALA A 56 6.24 0.10 -9.35
CA ALA A 56 5.93 -0.21 -10.74
C ALA A 56 5.99 1.05 -11.62
N ALA A 57 5.41 2.16 -11.15
CA ALA A 57 5.46 3.45 -11.85
C ALA A 57 6.90 3.96 -12.02
N LYS A 58 7.78 3.78 -11.02
CA LYS A 58 9.22 4.10 -11.12
C LYS A 58 9.88 3.36 -12.29
N ASN A 59 9.44 2.14 -12.58
CA ASN A 59 9.97 1.29 -13.64
C ASN A 59 9.20 1.43 -14.96
N GLY A 60 8.32 2.42 -15.10
CA GLY A 60 7.59 2.70 -16.35
C GLY A 60 6.36 1.83 -16.59
N TYR A 61 5.96 1.00 -15.63
CA TYR A 61 4.74 0.20 -15.75
C TYR A 61 3.50 1.06 -15.48
N THR A 62 2.55 1.03 -16.42
CA THR A 62 1.30 1.81 -16.35
C THR A 62 0.07 0.99 -15.96
N LYS A 63 0.20 -0.34 -15.95
CA LYS A 63 -0.87 -1.28 -15.61
C LYS A 63 -0.35 -2.39 -14.70
N LEU A 64 -1.08 -2.65 -13.62
CA LEU A 64 -0.82 -3.71 -12.66
C LEU A 64 -1.95 -4.71 -12.62
N LEU A 65 -1.62 -5.98 -12.84
CA LEU A 65 -2.57 -7.08 -12.65
C LEU A 65 -2.64 -7.44 -11.17
N THR A 66 -3.85 -7.64 -10.66
CA THR A 66 -4.05 -8.00 -9.25
C THR A 66 -5.23 -8.94 -9.06
N PHE A 67 -5.11 -9.77 -8.02
CA PHE A 67 -6.17 -10.63 -7.52
C PHE A 67 -6.85 -10.04 -6.27
N ALA A 68 -6.30 -8.96 -5.71
CA ALA A 68 -6.89 -8.30 -4.55
C ALA A 68 -8.21 -7.62 -4.95
N GLN A 69 -9.28 -7.86 -4.20
CA GLN A 69 -10.62 -7.39 -4.55
C GLN A 69 -10.74 -5.85 -4.59
N LYS A 70 -9.95 -5.14 -3.79
CA LYS A 70 -10.06 -3.68 -3.65
C LYS A 70 -9.14 -2.91 -4.59
N ALA A 71 -7.99 -3.47 -4.93
CA ALA A 71 -6.98 -2.80 -5.76
C ALA A 71 -7.50 -2.33 -7.13
N PRO A 72 -8.34 -3.08 -7.88
CA PRO A 72 -8.91 -2.63 -9.15
C PRO A 72 -9.80 -1.38 -9.08
N ARG A 73 -10.20 -0.93 -7.88
CA ARG A 73 -10.92 0.33 -7.67
C ARG A 73 -10.00 1.55 -7.77
N GLU A 74 -8.69 1.33 -7.74
CA GLU A 74 -7.67 2.36 -7.84
C GLU A 74 -7.13 2.45 -9.28
N LYS A 75 -6.77 3.66 -9.71
CA LYS A 75 -6.25 3.88 -11.07
C LYS A 75 -4.96 3.07 -11.29
N GLY A 76 -4.85 2.44 -12.47
CA GLY A 76 -3.65 1.69 -12.88
C GLY A 76 -3.66 0.22 -12.46
N PHE A 77 -4.64 -0.23 -11.69
CA PHE A 77 -4.88 -1.65 -11.44
C PHE A 77 -5.91 -2.24 -12.42
N GLN A 78 -5.74 -3.52 -12.74
CA GLN A 78 -6.70 -4.35 -13.45
C GLN A 78 -6.91 -5.64 -12.67
N GLY A 79 -8.17 -5.92 -12.32
CA GLY A 79 -8.58 -7.21 -11.77
C GLY A 79 -8.45 -8.31 -12.82
N VAL A 80 -8.01 -9.49 -12.39
CA VAL A 80 -7.86 -10.66 -13.27
C VAL A 80 -9.14 -11.52 -13.33
N PHE A 81 -10.19 -11.14 -12.59
CA PHE A 81 -11.49 -11.81 -12.54
C PHE A 81 -12.64 -10.80 -12.64
#